data_AF-A0A2M9A7W9-F1
#
_entry.id   AF-A0A2M9A7W9-F1
#
_cell.length_a   1.000
_cell.length_b   1.000
_cell.length_c   1.000
_cell.angle_alpha   90.00
_cell.angle_beta   90.00
_cell.angle_gamma   90.00
#
_symmetry.space_group_name_H-M   'P 1'
#
loop_
_entity.id
_entity.type
_entity.pdbx_description
1 polymer ?
#
loop_
_entity_poly.entity_id
_entity_poly.type
_entity_poly.pdbx_seq_one_letter_code
_entity_poly.pdbx_strand_id
1 'polypeptide(L)'
;MDFTCKKCGIGNYTSLSSLVNCSCPKGGNHEPYEGRDCGNNWTCKKCGIGNYTSLSSLVNCSCPKGGYHEPYEGRDCGNNWTCKKCGIGNYTSLSSLVNCSCPKGGDHEPF
;
A
#
# COMPACT_ATOMS: atom_id res chain seq x y z
N MET A 1 8.18 -15.61 -10.79
CA MET A 1 7.38 -14.84 -9.82
C MET A 1 8.33 -13.77 -9.33
N ASP A 2 8.06 -12.53 -9.70
CA ASP A 2 9.01 -11.44 -9.49
C ASP A 2 8.67 -10.72 -8.19
N PHE A 3 9.65 -10.60 -7.31
CA PHE A 3 9.51 -9.94 -6.03
C PHE A 3 9.74 -8.44 -6.19
N THR A 4 8.86 -7.64 -5.59
CA THR A 4 8.95 -6.19 -5.63
C THR A 4 9.13 -5.61 -4.24
N CYS A 5 9.96 -4.59 -4.12
CA CYS A 5 10.16 -3.89 -2.86
C CYS A 5 9.00 -2.93 -2.57
N LYS A 6 8.36 -3.04 -1.40
CA LYS A 6 7.29 -2.10 -1.01
C LYS A 6 7.75 -0.68 -0.69
N LYS A 7 9.04 -0.47 -0.45
CA LYS A 7 9.60 0.86 -0.14
C LYS A 7 9.89 1.68 -1.39
N CYS A 8 10.52 1.05 -2.39
CA CYS A 8 11.03 1.72 -3.59
C CYS A 8 10.38 1.27 -4.89
N GLY A 9 9.60 0.18 -4.88
CA GLY A 9 8.89 -0.36 -6.03
C GLY A 9 9.75 -1.03 -7.08
N ILE A 10 11.04 -1.28 -6.81
CA ILE A 10 11.93 -2.03 -7.70
C ILE A 10 11.51 -3.51 -7.67
N GLY A 11 11.22 -4.07 -8.85
CA GLY A 11 10.49 -5.34 -9.02
C GLY A 11 11.19 -6.45 -9.82
N ASN A 12 12.52 -6.43 -9.94
CA ASN A 12 13.25 -7.35 -10.85
C ASN A 12 13.96 -8.49 -10.12
N TYR A 13 13.43 -8.93 -8.97
CA TYR A 13 14.06 -9.95 -8.15
C TYR A 13 13.40 -11.31 -8.36
N THR A 14 14.19 -12.30 -8.77
CA THR A 14 13.72 -13.66 -9.04
C THR A 14 13.45 -14.48 -7.77
N SER A 15 13.86 -14.00 -6.60
CA SER A 15 13.69 -14.68 -5.32
C SER A 15 13.59 -13.67 -4.17
N LEU A 16 12.99 -14.08 -3.05
CA LEU A 16 12.95 -13.24 -1.85
C LEU A 16 14.37 -12.96 -1.31
N SER A 17 15.27 -13.94 -1.35
CA SER A 17 16.68 -13.75 -0.95
C SER A 17 17.40 -12.71 -1.80
N SER A 18 17.18 -12.68 -3.11
CA SER A 18 17.82 -11.67 -3.97
C SER A 18 17.27 -10.27 -3.72
N LEU A 19 16.02 -10.15 -3.27
CA LEU A 19 15.44 -8.89 -2.84
C LEU A 19 16.08 -8.41 -1.52
N VAL A 20 15.93 -9.18 -0.44
CA VAL A 20 16.22 -8.70 0.93
C VAL A 20 17.70 -8.56 1.25
N ASN A 21 18.59 -9.22 0.50
CA ASN A 21 20.04 -9.14 0.68
C ASN A 21 20.69 -7.96 -0.07
N CYS A 22 19.89 -7.07 -0.68
CA CYS A 22 20.37 -5.85 -1.30
C CYS A 22 19.93 -4.61 -0.52
N SER A 23 20.70 -3.53 -0.68
CA SER A 23 20.39 -2.24 -0.09
C SER A 23 19.30 -1.52 -0.88
N CYS A 24 18.28 -1.04 -0.17
CA CYS A 24 17.21 -0.24 -0.75
C CYS A 24 17.67 1.21 -0.94
N PRO A 25 17.37 1.86 -2.09
CA PRO A 25 17.70 3.27 -2.31
C PRO A 25 16.98 4.22 -1.35
N LYS A 26 15.89 3.77 -0.71
CA LYS A 26 15.21 4.51 0.36
C LYS A 26 15.77 4.23 1.77
N GLY A 27 16.92 3.55 1.85
CA GLY A 27 17.60 3.22 3.09
C GLY A 27 17.24 1.84 3.65
N GLY A 28 18.23 1.23 4.32
CA GLY A 28 18.15 -0.13 4.86
C GLY A 28 18.07 -1.19 3.76
N ASN A 29 17.52 -2.35 4.12
CA ASN A 29 17.31 -3.45 3.18
C ASN A 29 16.00 -3.28 2.41
N HIS A 30 15.87 -3.93 1.27
CA HIS A 30 14.57 -4.04 0.60
C HIS A 30 13.59 -4.83 1.46
N GLU A 31 12.31 -4.44 1.39
CA GLU A 31 11.22 -5.12 2.07
C GLU A 31 10.24 -5.65 1.01
N PRO A 32 9.90 -6.94 1.03
CA PRO A 32 8.97 -7.51 0.05
C PRO A 32 7.59 -6.86 0.19
N TYR A 33 6.99 -6.59 -0.97
CA TYR A 33 5.56 -6.37 -1.05
C TYR A 33 4.83 -7.71 -0.96
N GLU A 34 4.01 -7.87 0.07
CA GLU A 34 3.27 -9.12 0.35
C GLU A 34 1.79 -9.03 0.02
N GLY A 35 1.34 -7.87 -0.45
CA GLY A 35 -0.05 -7.65 -0.85
C GLY A 35 -0.39 -8.22 -2.22
N ARG A 36 -1.63 -7.99 -2.63
CA ARG A 36 -2.11 -8.25 -3.98
C ARG A 36 -2.40 -6.92 -4.68
N ASP A 37 -2.13 -6.84 -5.98
CA ASP A 37 -2.63 -5.73 -6.79
C ASP A 37 -4.16 -5.85 -6.87
N CYS A 38 -4.86 -4.88 -6.29
CA CYS A 38 -6.33 -4.89 -6.22
C CYS A 38 -7.01 -4.27 -7.45
N GLY A 39 -6.33 -4.22 -8.60
CA GLY A 39 -6.93 -3.82 -9.87
C GLY A 39 -5.88 -3.51 -10.95
N ASN A 40 -6.18 -2.54 -11.80
CA ASN A 40 -5.23 -2.01 -12.78
C ASN A 40 -4.39 -0.85 -12.22
N ASN A 41 -4.72 -0.38 -11.02
CA ASN A 41 -4.15 0.83 -10.43
C ASN A 41 -3.87 0.65 -8.94
N TRP A 42 -2.70 1.10 -8.53
CA TRP A 42 -2.27 1.13 -7.15
C TRP A 42 -2.89 2.32 -6.43
N THR A 43 -3.27 2.12 -5.17
CA THR A 43 -3.85 3.14 -4.29
C THR A 43 -3.09 3.18 -2.97
N CYS A 44 -2.80 4.38 -2.49
CA CYS A 44 -2.09 4.58 -1.22
C CYS A 44 -2.99 4.21 -0.03
N LYS A 45 -2.50 3.35 0.88
CA LYS A 45 -3.24 2.97 2.09
C LYS A 45 -3.38 4.08 3.13
N LYS A 46 -2.59 5.15 3.04
CA LYS A 46 -2.64 6.28 3.98
C LYS A 46 -3.70 7.31 3.58
N CYS A 47 -3.60 7.80 2.34
CA CYS A 47 -4.37 8.92 1.83
C CYS A 47 -5.45 8.52 0.84
N GLY A 48 -5.44 7.29 0.33
CA GLY A 48 -6.45 6.82 -0.61
C GLY A 48 -6.30 7.40 -2.00
N ILE A 49 -5.25 8.19 -2.28
CA ILE A 49 -4.93 8.63 -3.63
C ILE A 49 -4.47 7.42 -4.43
N GLY A 50 -5.10 7.20 -5.59
CA GLY A 50 -4.83 6.08 -6.48
C GLY A 50 -4.57 6.52 -7.92
N ASN A 51 -4.76 5.58 -8.87
CA ASN A 51 -4.45 5.72 -10.30
C ASN A 51 -2.96 5.68 -10.65
N TYR A 52 -2.16 4.99 -9.83
CA TYR A 52 -0.78 4.70 -10.17
C TYR A 52 -0.70 3.39 -10.95
N THR A 53 -0.07 3.43 -12.13
CA THR A 53 0.05 2.26 -13.01
C THR A 53 1.04 1.20 -12.52
N SER A 54 1.82 1.50 -11.48
CA SER A 54 2.76 0.56 -10.87
C SER A 54 3.03 0.90 -9.40
N LEU A 55 3.50 -0.09 -8.63
CA LEU A 55 3.96 0.11 -7.26
C LEU A 55 5.08 1.16 -7.18
N SER A 56 6.02 1.16 -8.14
CA SER A 56 7.09 2.16 -8.22
C SER A 56 6.55 3.58 -8.37
N SER A 57 5.56 3.77 -9.24
CA SER A 57 4.91 5.07 -9.43
C SER A 57 4.21 5.54 -8.15
N LEU A 58 3.59 4.63 -7.40
CA LEU A 58 2.95 4.95 -6.12
C LEU A 58 3.99 5.41 -5.10
N VAL A 59 4.94 4.54 -4.75
CA VAL A 59 5.77 4.73 -3.55
C VAL A 59 6.81 5.83 -3.71
N ASN A 60 7.14 6.24 -4.94
CA ASN A 60 8.06 7.34 -5.18
C ASN A 60 7.37 8.72 -5.17
N CYS A 61 6.04 8.77 -5.04
CA CYS A 61 5.30 10.02 -4.86
C CYS A 61 5.14 10.39 -3.38
N SER A 62 5.14 11.70 -3.11
CA SER A 62 4.86 12.26 -1.79
C SER A 62 3.40 12.07 -1.40
N CYS A 63 3.16 11.74 -0.14
CA CYS A 63 1.84 11.58 0.43
C CYS A 63 1.38 12.88 1.10
N PRO A 64 0.14 13.34 0.88
CA PRO A 64 -0.40 14.53 1.57
C PRO A 64 -0.54 14.31 3.08
N LYS A 65 -0.63 13.06 3.54
CA LYS A 65 -0.60 12.70 4.97
C LYS A 65 0.83 12.54 5.52
N GLY A 66 1.83 13.02 4.79
CA GLY A 66 3.24 13.00 5.18
C GLY A 66 4.02 11.78 4.72
N GLY A 67 5.29 12.01 4.42
CA GLY A 67 6.21 11.00 3.88
C GLY A 67 5.87 10.59 2.46
N TYR A 68 6.22 9.35 2.10
CA TYR A 68 5.87 8.75 0.81
C TYR A 68 4.54 8.00 0.87
N HIS A 69 3.92 7.76 -0.28
CA HIS A 69 2.81 6.83 -0.35
C HIS A 69 3.24 5.41 0.04
N GLU A 70 2.30 4.69 0.64
CA GLU A 70 2.51 3.32 1.07
C GLU A 70 1.47 2.43 0.38
N PRO A 71 1.88 1.28 -0.16
CA PRO A 71 0.95 0.34 -0.76
C PRO A 71 0.12 -0.35 0.31
N TYR A 72 -1.08 -0.75 -0.06
CA TYR A 72 -1.89 -1.66 0.75
C TYR A 72 -1.36 -3.09 0.60
N GLU A 73 -1.15 -3.79 1.71
CA GLU A 73 -0.55 -5.14 1.72
C GLU A 73 -1.54 -6.24 2.12
N GLY A 74 -2.84 -5.93 2.26
CA GLY A 74 -3.83 -6.92 2.65
C GLY A 74 -4.41 -7.71 1.47
N ARG A 75 -5.30 -8.64 1.80
CA ARG A 75 -5.90 -9.58 0.83
C ARG A 75 -7.23 -9.10 0.25
N ASP A 76 -7.82 -8.06 0.85
CA ASP A 76 -9.15 -7.57 0.49
C ASP A 76 -9.07 -6.69 -0.77
N CYS A 77 -8.98 -7.35 -1.91
CA CYS A 77 -9.09 -6.72 -3.21
C CYS A 77 -10.53 -6.81 -3.71
N GLY A 78 -11.38 -5.88 -3.27
CA GLY A 78 -12.77 -5.84 -3.68
C GLY A 78 -13.55 -4.63 -3.16
N ASN A 79 -14.86 -4.72 -3.33
CA ASN A 79 -15.82 -3.85 -2.65
C ASN A 79 -16.07 -4.46 -1.27
N ASN A 80 -16.09 -3.65 -0.20
CA ASN A 80 -16.18 -4.03 1.22
C ASN A 80 -14.86 -4.00 2.00
N TRP A 81 -14.19 -2.86 1.97
CA TRP A 81 -13.08 -2.58 2.88
C TRP A 81 -13.62 -2.42 4.30
N THR A 82 -12.83 -2.87 5.27
CA THR A 82 -13.12 -2.74 6.69
C THR A 82 -11.97 -2.02 7.38
N CYS A 83 -12.31 -1.15 8.33
CA CYS A 83 -11.32 -0.46 9.11
C CYS A 83 -10.81 -1.35 10.26
N LYS A 84 -9.49 -1.56 10.31
CA LYS A 84 -8.82 -2.28 11.40
C LYS A 84 -9.05 -1.69 12.78
N LYS A 85 -9.15 -0.36 12.87
CA LYS A 85 -9.26 0.36 14.14
C LYS A 85 -10.65 0.24 14.76
N CYS A 86 -11.70 0.55 13.99
CA CYS A 86 -13.07 0.62 14.50
C CYS A 86 -13.96 -0.56 14.09
N GLY A 87 -13.52 -1.42 13.18
CA GLY A 87 -14.31 -2.54 12.68
C GLY A 87 -15.45 -2.15 11.74
N ILE A 88 -15.62 -0.86 11.44
CA ILE A 88 -16.62 -0.40 10.47
C ILE A 88 -16.18 -0.84 9.09
N GLY A 89 -17.08 -1.53 8.39
CA GLY A 89 -16.89 -2.03 7.02
C GLY A 89 -17.88 -1.47 6.02
N ASN A 90 -17.98 -2.12 4.87
CA ASN A 90 -18.81 -1.75 3.72
C ASN A 90 -18.34 -0.52 2.94
N TYR A 91 -17.07 -0.17 3.03
CA TYR A 91 -16.48 0.85 2.16
C TYR A 91 -16.26 0.24 0.77
N THR A 92 -16.71 0.92 -0.28
CA THR A 92 -16.63 0.43 -1.66
C THR A 92 -15.23 0.51 -2.25
N SER A 93 -14.34 1.27 -1.62
CA SER A 93 -12.94 1.43 -2.03
C SER A 93 -12.03 1.80 -0.87
N LEU A 94 -10.74 1.51 -0.99
CA LEU A 94 -9.72 1.97 -0.05
C LEU A 94 -9.74 3.49 0.13
N SER A 95 -9.99 4.25 -0.95
CA SER A 95 -10.13 5.71 -0.90
C SER A 95 -11.31 6.15 -0.02
N SER A 96 -12.46 5.49 -0.12
CA SER A 96 -13.63 5.81 0.70
C SER A 96 -13.42 5.49 2.19
N LEU A 97 -12.65 4.45 2.48
CA LEU A 97 -12.26 4.09 3.84
C LEU A 97 -11.41 5.19 4.48
N VAL A 98 -10.27 5.52 3.88
CA VAL A 98 -9.20 6.33 4.52
C VAL A 98 -9.47 7.84 4.49
N ASN A 99 -10.48 8.29 3.73
CA ASN A 99 -10.93 9.68 3.68
C ASN A 99 -12.16 9.95 4.56
N CYS A 100 -12.64 8.96 5.31
CA CYS A 100 -13.66 9.15 6.33
C CYS A 100 -13.02 9.29 7.72
N SER A 101 -13.74 9.89 8.66
CA SER A 101 -13.28 10.03 10.05
C SER A 101 -13.61 8.77 10.84
N CYS A 102 -12.60 8.18 11.48
CA CYS A 102 -12.80 7.02 12.34
C CYS A 102 -13.43 7.46 13.68
N PRO A 103 -14.52 6.82 14.15
CA PRO A 103 -15.15 7.18 15.43
C PRO A 103 -14.27 6.90 16.64
N LYS A 104 -13.25 6.04 16.50
CA LYS A 104 -12.21 5.83 17.52
C LYS A 104 -11.06 6.86 17.42
N GLY A 105 -11.29 7.97 16.70
CA GLY A 105 -10.35 9.05 16.45
C GLY A 105 -9.36 8.77 15.32
N GLY A 106 -8.84 9.82 14.69
CA GLY A 106 -7.86 9.74 13.60
C GLY A 106 -8.43 9.13 12.30
N ASP A 107 -7.52 8.70 11.43
CA ASP A 107 -7.85 8.12 10.15
C ASP A 107 -8.27 6.65 10.26
N HIS A 108 -9.09 6.18 9.32
CA HIS A 108 -9.29 4.74 9.14
C HIS A 108 -8.04 4.09 8.54
N GLU A 109 -7.70 2.92 9.05
CA GLU A 109 -6.68 2.04 8.49
C GLU A 109 -7.35 0.79 7.91
N PRO A 110 -7.01 0.36 6.67
CA PRO A 110 -7.52 -0.88 6.11
C PRO A 110 -6.97 -2.11 6.85
N PHE A 111 -7.75 -3.18 6.87
CA PHE A 111 -7.33 -4.50 7.37
C PHE A 111 -6.27 -5.16 6.50
#